data_AF-A0A3S0M7V3-F1
#
_entry.id   AF-A0A3S0M7V3-F1
#
_cell.length_a   1.000
_cell.length_b   1.000
_cell.length_c   1.000
_cell.angle_alpha   90.00
_cell.angle_beta   90.00
_cell.angle_gamma   90.00
#
_symmetry.space_group_name_H-M   'P 1'
#
loop_
_entity.id
_entity.type
_entity.pdbx_description
1 polymer ?
#
loop_
_entity_poly.entity_id
_entity_poly.type
_entity_poly.pdbx_seq_one_letter_code
_entity_poly.pdbx_strand_id
1 'polypeptide(L)'
;MNIAQARDISIVEILQNLGYEHISTNGKESWYLSPFRSENSASFKLNLKLNRWFDHGEQIGGNVVDLIVKLKKCTVSEALKYLQSSDTFSFQKQTALAYERKKEGNCNNVLIVKRIEHSALKQYLVSRGIINSYALMQIEEVHYEIDQKKYFAIGFKNKSDGWELRSKYAKICLGKKDITLIDNGCTVVKIFEGFFDYLSSLQISDEKNINESDYLILNSAALVVKNISILEKYKVIPNENII
;
A
#
# COMPACT_ATOMS: atom_id res chain seq x y z
N MET A 1 18.32 16.21 -2.75
CA MET A 1 17.58 15.49 -1.69
C MET A 1 17.15 14.13 -2.22
N ASN A 2 17.18 13.07 -1.38
CA ASN A 2 16.71 11.74 -1.78
C ASN A 2 15.23 11.48 -1.37
N ILE A 3 14.62 10.41 -1.88
CA ILE A 3 13.21 10.09 -1.63
C ILE A 3 12.91 9.85 -0.14
N ALA A 4 13.84 9.25 0.60
CA ALA A 4 13.64 8.99 2.03
C ALA A 4 13.55 10.31 2.81
N GLN A 5 14.47 11.24 2.57
CA GLN A 5 14.48 12.57 3.17
C GLN A 5 13.23 13.38 2.80
N ALA A 6 12.81 13.32 1.53
CA ALA A 6 11.64 14.05 1.06
C ALA A 6 10.34 13.60 1.73
N ARG A 7 10.25 12.33 2.14
CA ARG A 7 9.05 11.77 2.82
C ARG A 7 8.85 12.30 4.23
N ASP A 8 9.89 12.86 4.84
CA ASP A 8 9.85 13.39 6.21
C ASP A 8 9.43 14.87 6.25
N ILE A 9 9.33 15.54 5.10
CA ILE A 9 8.86 16.94 5.02
C ILE A 9 7.35 16.98 5.32
N SER A 10 6.93 17.86 6.22
CA SER A 10 5.53 17.99 6.62
C SER A 10 4.63 18.39 5.46
N ILE A 11 3.65 17.53 5.13
CA ILE A 11 2.61 17.89 4.14
C ILE A 11 1.78 19.08 4.62
N VAL A 12 1.59 19.23 5.94
CA VAL A 12 0.87 20.38 6.51
C VAL A 12 1.56 21.68 6.11
N GLU A 13 2.88 21.75 6.31
CA GLU A 13 3.68 22.94 5.99
C GLU A 13 3.69 23.20 4.48
N ILE A 14 3.76 22.14 3.65
CA ILE A 14 3.66 22.26 2.19
C ILE A 14 2.33 22.89 1.79
N LEU A 15 1.22 22.36 2.33
CA LEU A 15 -0.11 22.86 2.02
C LEU A 15 -0.27 24.31 2.48
N GLN A 16 0.17 24.64 3.69
CA GLN A 16 0.16 26.01 4.23
C GLN A 16 0.98 26.97 3.36
N ASN A 17 2.20 26.60 2.98
CA ASN A 17 3.07 27.41 2.11
C ASN A 17 2.49 27.60 0.71
N LEU A 18 1.65 26.67 0.25
CA LEU A 18 0.91 26.77 -1.01
C LEU A 18 -0.44 27.50 -0.87
N GLY A 19 -0.78 27.97 0.34
CA GLY A 19 -2.02 28.72 0.61
C GLY A 19 -3.25 27.85 0.86
N TYR A 20 -3.08 26.55 1.11
CA TYR A 20 -4.18 25.67 1.49
C TYR A 20 -4.36 25.62 3.01
N GLU A 21 -5.53 26.01 3.46
CA GLU A 21 -5.93 25.95 4.87
C GLU A 21 -6.75 24.70 5.16
N HIS A 22 -6.64 24.19 6.38
CA HIS A 22 -7.43 23.07 6.82
C HIS A 22 -8.85 23.53 7.17
N ILE A 23 -9.84 22.76 6.75
CA ILE A 23 -11.25 22.98 7.08
C ILE A 23 -11.58 22.41 8.47
N SER A 24 -10.99 21.27 8.82
CA SER A 24 -11.19 20.66 10.13
C SER A 24 -10.03 19.76 10.53
N THR A 25 -9.88 19.52 11.83
CA THR A 25 -8.91 18.56 12.36
C THR A 25 -9.44 17.89 13.61
N ASN A 26 -9.02 16.64 13.84
CA ASN A 26 -9.29 15.91 15.09
C ASN A 26 -8.00 15.48 15.81
N GLY A 27 -6.89 16.18 15.54
CA GLY A 27 -5.55 15.91 16.11
C GLY A 27 -4.82 14.71 15.51
N LYS A 28 -5.51 13.76 14.87
CA LYS A 28 -4.88 12.65 14.12
C LYS A 28 -4.92 12.89 12.62
N GLU A 29 -5.99 13.52 12.17
CA GLU A 29 -6.30 13.75 10.78
C GLU A 29 -6.69 15.20 10.58
N SER A 30 -6.42 15.72 9.38
CA SER A 30 -6.79 17.06 8.96
C SER A 30 -7.44 16.99 7.58
N TRP A 31 -8.53 17.73 7.41
CA TRP A 31 -9.31 17.78 6.19
C TRP A 31 -9.13 19.13 5.49
N TYR A 32 -8.99 19.07 4.17
CA TYR A 32 -8.80 20.22 3.28
C TYR A 32 -9.77 20.10 2.10
N LEU A 33 -10.03 21.22 1.42
CA LEU A 33 -10.48 21.14 0.03
C LEU A 33 -9.37 20.51 -0.80
N SER A 34 -9.77 19.73 -1.80
CA SER A 34 -8.85 19.14 -2.75
C SER A 34 -7.96 20.22 -3.38
N PRO A 35 -6.63 20.07 -3.33
CA PRO A 35 -5.74 21.01 -4.01
C PRO A 35 -5.67 20.72 -5.52
N PHE A 36 -6.34 19.69 -6.01
CA PHE A 36 -6.33 19.26 -7.41
C PHE A 36 -7.53 19.75 -8.22
N ARG A 37 -8.60 20.20 -7.55
CA ARG A 37 -9.85 20.65 -8.17
C ARG A 37 -10.60 21.63 -7.27
N SER A 38 -11.53 22.37 -7.86
CA SER A 38 -12.47 23.19 -7.10
C SER A 38 -13.57 22.31 -6.49
N GLU A 39 -13.79 22.43 -5.19
CA GLU A 39 -14.88 21.76 -4.47
C GLU A 39 -15.40 22.61 -3.31
N ASN A 40 -16.63 22.33 -2.85
CA ASN A 40 -17.27 23.05 -1.74
C ASN A 40 -17.29 22.23 -0.43
N SER A 41 -16.81 20.99 -0.45
CA SER A 41 -16.81 20.10 0.71
C SER A 41 -15.48 19.36 0.79
N ALA A 42 -14.86 19.38 1.96
CA ALA A 42 -13.52 18.83 2.18
C ALA A 42 -13.48 17.32 1.89
N SER A 43 -12.72 16.94 0.87
CA SER A 43 -12.51 15.53 0.50
C SER A 43 -11.06 15.09 0.64
N PHE A 44 -10.14 16.03 0.79
CA PHE A 44 -8.71 15.77 0.92
C PHE A 44 -8.37 15.57 2.39
N LYS A 45 -7.88 14.38 2.72
CA LYS A 45 -7.64 13.94 4.07
C LYS A 45 -6.15 13.67 4.28
N LEU A 46 -5.58 14.34 5.28
CA LEU A 46 -4.19 14.18 5.68
C LEU A 46 -4.11 13.44 7.01
N ASN A 47 -3.35 12.36 7.07
CA ASN A 47 -2.96 11.72 8.32
C ASN A 47 -1.70 12.39 8.86
N LEU A 48 -1.85 13.10 9.98
CA LEU A 48 -0.79 13.92 10.57
C LEU A 48 0.36 13.06 11.12
N LYS A 49 0.05 11.85 11.61
CA LYS A 49 1.06 10.94 12.17
C LYS A 49 1.87 10.23 11.08
N LEU A 50 1.21 9.78 10.02
CA LEU A 50 1.86 9.02 8.94
C LEU A 50 2.49 9.93 7.88
N ASN A 51 2.17 11.22 7.90
CA ASN A 51 2.53 12.17 6.85
C ASN A 51 2.13 11.63 5.46
N ARG A 52 0.84 11.28 5.33
CA ARG A 52 0.23 10.69 4.13
C ARG A 52 -1.11 11.32 3.86
N TRP A 53 -1.41 11.54 2.60
CA TRP A 53 -2.65 12.15 2.17
C TRP A 53 -3.49 11.20 1.31
N PHE A 54 -4.80 11.43 1.30
CA PHE A 54 -5.75 10.74 0.44
C PHE A 54 -6.86 11.71 0.03
N ASP A 55 -7.15 11.79 -1.25
CA ASP A 55 -8.25 12.57 -1.83
C ASP A 55 -9.43 11.63 -2.12
N HIS A 56 -10.53 11.81 -1.39
CA HIS A 56 -11.71 10.98 -1.54
C HIS A 56 -12.52 11.25 -2.81
N GLY A 57 -12.37 12.41 -3.46
CA GLY A 57 -13.07 12.66 -4.73
C GLY A 57 -12.36 12.04 -5.93
N GLU A 58 -11.02 12.06 -5.96
CA GLU A 58 -10.24 11.40 -7.01
C GLU A 58 -9.83 9.95 -6.67
N GLN A 59 -10.03 9.50 -5.44
CA GLN A 59 -9.63 8.17 -4.95
C GLN A 59 -8.11 7.91 -5.11
N ILE A 60 -7.32 8.97 -4.98
CA ILE A 60 -5.85 8.94 -5.05
C ILE A 60 -5.24 9.31 -3.71
N GLY A 61 -4.05 8.84 -3.43
CA GLY A 61 -3.31 9.22 -2.22
C GLY A 61 -1.85 8.89 -2.34
N GLY A 62 -1.07 9.34 -1.36
CA GLY A 62 0.37 9.13 -1.41
C GLY A 62 1.14 9.82 -0.30
N ASN A 63 2.44 9.88 -0.52
CA ASN A 63 3.41 10.58 0.29
C ASN A 63 3.67 12.00 -0.25
N VAL A 64 4.60 12.71 0.39
CA VAL A 64 5.01 14.07 0.01
C VAL A 64 5.40 14.19 -1.47
N VAL A 65 6.18 13.24 -1.98
CA VAL A 65 6.64 13.26 -3.38
C VAL A 65 5.45 13.12 -4.32
N ASP A 66 4.53 12.21 -4.01
CA ASP A 66 3.31 11.97 -4.81
C ASP A 66 2.42 13.23 -4.82
N LEU A 67 2.35 13.96 -3.70
CA LEU A 67 1.65 15.24 -3.62
C LEU A 67 2.24 16.26 -4.59
N ILE A 68 3.56 16.49 -4.54
CA ILE A 68 4.24 17.48 -5.38
C ILE A 68 4.15 17.10 -6.86
N VAL A 69 4.37 15.83 -7.19
CA VAL A 69 4.22 15.31 -8.56
C VAL A 69 2.83 15.63 -9.11
N LYS A 70 1.76 15.41 -8.31
CA LYS A 70 0.39 15.69 -8.73
C LYS A 70 0.10 17.20 -8.80
N LEU A 71 0.53 17.98 -7.82
CA LEU A 71 0.29 19.43 -7.76
C LEU A 71 1.01 20.19 -8.88
N LYS A 72 2.26 19.83 -9.15
CA LYS A 72 3.13 20.52 -10.11
C LYS A 72 3.16 19.85 -11.48
N LYS A 73 2.53 18.68 -11.62
CA LYS A 73 2.53 17.86 -12.85
C LYS A 73 3.95 17.61 -13.36
N CYS A 74 4.84 17.23 -12.45
CA CYS A 74 6.27 17.06 -12.73
C CYS A 74 6.74 15.63 -12.43
N THR A 75 7.96 15.31 -12.86
CA THR A 75 8.59 14.02 -12.56
C THR A 75 9.04 13.94 -11.10
N VAL A 76 9.31 12.72 -10.60
CA VAL A 76 9.88 12.52 -9.25
C VAL A 76 11.18 13.31 -9.07
N SER A 77 12.05 13.34 -10.07
CA SER A 77 13.31 14.09 -9.97
C SER A 77 13.09 15.59 -9.84
N GLU A 78 12.10 16.15 -10.54
CA GLU A 78 11.76 17.57 -10.45
C GLU A 78 11.08 17.89 -9.12
N ALA A 79 10.21 17.00 -8.64
CA ALA A 79 9.60 17.12 -7.31
C ALA A 79 10.66 17.16 -6.19
N LEU A 80 11.68 16.29 -6.28
CA LEU A 80 12.79 16.29 -5.32
C LEU A 80 13.63 17.57 -5.39
N LYS A 81 13.84 18.13 -6.59
CA LYS A 81 14.52 19.43 -6.77
C LYS A 81 13.69 20.56 -6.18
N TYR A 82 12.38 20.58 -6.44
CA TYR A 82 11.45 21.58 -5.89
C TYR A 82 11.49 21.60 -4.37
N LEU A 83 11.34 20.43 -3.74
CA LEU A 83 11.39 20.28 -2.28
C LEU A 83 12.76 20.67 -1.71
N GLN A 84 13.84 20.60 -2.49
CA GLN A 84 15.19 21.00 -2.07
C GLN A 84 15.44 22.50 -2.22
N SER A 85 14.88 23.13 -3.25
CA SER A 85 15.06 24.55 -3.56
C SER A 85 14.17 25.49 -2.74
N SER A 86 13.13 24.95 -2.10
CA SER A 86 12.25 25.71 -1.25
C SER A 86 12.92 25.94 0.11
N ASP A 87 13.75 26.99 0.20
CA ASP A 87 14.32 27.55 1.44
C ASP A 87 13.23 27.95 2.47
N THR A 88 11.95 27.88 2.09
CA THR A 88 10.77 28.11 2.93
C THR A 88 10.39 26.93 3.83
N PHE A 89 10.84 25.71 3.53
CA PHE A 89 10.73 24.60 4.48
C PHE A 89 11.94 24.66 5.40
N SER A 90 11.94 25.69 6.27
CA SER A 90 12.90 25.76 7.35
C SER A 90 12.88 24.40 8.02
N PHE A 91 14.00 23.69 7.91
CA PHE A 91 14.25 22.42 8.59
C PHE A 91 14.29 22.71 10.09
N GLN A 92 13.17 23.12 10.68
CA GLN A 92 12.85 22.69 12.01
C GLN A 92 12.77 21.18 11.86
N LYS A 93 13.92 20.54 12.15
CA LYS A 93 13.96 19.24 12.78
C LYS A 93 12.83 19.29 13.79
N GLN A 94 11.66 18.81 13.41
CA GLN A 94 10.67 18.42 14.36
C GLN A 94 11.47 17.46 15.21
N THR A 95 11.71 17.90 16.45
CA THR A 95 12.55 17.22 17.41
C THR A 95 12.19 15.78 17.24
N ALA A 96 13.18 14.99 16.83
CA ALA A 96 13.05 13.57 16.88
C ALA A 96 12.75 13.28 18.34
N LEU A 97 11.47 13.25 18.70
CA LEU A 97 10.98 12.21 19.57
C LEU A 97 11.53 10.99 18.86
N ALA A 98 12.63 10.50 19.43
CA ALA A 98 13.26 9.28 19.05
C ALA A 98 12.20 8.20 19.28
N TYR A 99 11.24 8.12 18.36
CA TYR A 99 10.77 6.85 17.93
C TYR A 99 11.99 6.29 17.22
N GLU A 100 12.76 5.54 18.02
CA GLU A 100 13.42 4.35 17.53
C GLU A 100 12.65 3.88 16.30
N ARG A 101 13.34 3.70 15.17
CA ARG A 101 12.83 2.79 14.15
C ARG A 101 12.46 1.57 14.96
N LYS A 102 11.17 1.37 15.25
CA LYS A 102 10.73 0.20 15.97
C LYS A 102 11.29 -0.89 15.09
N LYS A 103 12.25 -1.61 15.68
CA LYS A 103 12.81 -2.84 15.16
C LYS A 103 11.69 -3.56 14.44
N GLU A 104 12.03 -4.20 13.31
CA GLU A 104 11.25 -5.32 12.77
C GLU A 104 10.64 -6.07 13.95
N GLY A 105 9.38 -5.75 14.21
CA GLY A 105 8.78 -5.92 15.52
C GLY A 105 7.91 -7.13 15.39
N ASN A 106 8.36 -8.20 16.04
CA ASN A 106 7.67 -9.45 16.35
C ASN A 106 6.24 -9.60 15.81
N CYS A 107 5.98 -10.79 15.31
CA CYS A 107 4.70 -11.42 14.95
C CYS A 107 3.53 -11.31 15.96
N ASN A 108 3.55 -10.41 16.94
CA ASN A 108 2.60 -10.34 18.06
C ASN A 108 1.45 -9.32 17.87
N ASN A 109 1.32 -8.70 16.70
CA ASN A 109 0.22 -7.75 16.44
C ASN A 109 -1.03 -8.42 15.85
N VAL A 110 -0.95 -9.69 15.47
CA VAL A 110 -2.12 -10.44 14.97
C VAL A 110 -2.89 -10.98 16.17
N LEU A 111 -4.18 -10.68 16.23
CA LEU A 111 -5.07 -11.07 17.31
C LEU A 111 -5.87 -12.32 16.95
N ILE A 112 -6.47 -12.33 15.75
CA ILE A 112 -7.35 -13.39 15.28
C ILE A 112 -7.14 -13.54 13.76
N VAL A 113 -7.07 -14.78 13.31
CA VAL A 113 -7.10 -15.14 11.89
C VAL A 113 -8.25 -16.12 11.69
N LYS A 114 -9.14 -15.82 10.76
CA LYS A 114 -10.31 -16.65 10.49
C LYS A 114 -10.77 -16.50 9.03
N ARG A 115 -11.77 -17.28 8.64
CA ARG A 115 -12.42 -17.11 7.33
C ARG A 115 -13.08 -15.75 7.22
N ILE A 116 -13.19 -15.25 5.98
CA ILE A 116 -13.84 -13.97 5.68
C ILE A 116 -15.32 -14.02 6.11
N GLU A 117 -15.65 -13.30 7.18
CA GLU A 117 -16.99 -13.24 7.75
C GLU A 117 -17.52 -11.81 7.81
N HIS A 118 -16.64 -10.85 8.10
CA HIS A 118 -16.97 -9.45 8.29
C HIS A 118 -17.61 -8.84 7.04
N SER A 119 -18.81 -8.28 7.21
CA SER A 119 -19.63 -7.74 6.11
C SER A 119 -18.89 -6.69 5.28
N ALA A 120 -18.16 -5.77 5.92
CA ALA A 120 -17.36 -4.77 5.21
C ALA A 120 -16.24 -5.37 4.34
N LEU A 121 -15.63 -6.48 4.74
CA LEU A 121 -14.60 -7.16 3.92
C LEU A 121 -15.24 -7.88 2.73
N LYS A 122 -16.39 -8.54 2.95
CA LYS A 122 -17.18 -9.15 1.88
C LYS A 122 -17.62 -8.12 0.83
N GLN A 123 -18.18 -6.99 1.28
CA GLN A 123 -18.57 -5.90 0.39
C GLN A 123 -17.38 -5.34 -0.38
N TYR A 124 -16.23 -5.20 0.28
CA TYR A 124 -15.01 -4.74 -0.39
C TYR A 124 -14.53 -5.72 -1.46
N LEU A 125 -14.52 -7.04 -1.19
CA LEU A 125 -14.17 -8.07 -2.17
C LEU A 125 -15.10 -8.04 -3.38
N VAL A 126 -16.42 -7.98 -3.15
CA VAL A 126 -17.42 -7.84 -4.23
C VAL A 126 -17.17 -6.57 -5.05
N SER A 127 -16.91 -5.43 -4.40
CA SER A 127 -16.61 -4.18 -5.11
C SER A 127 -15.32 -4.22 -5.94
N ARG A 128 -14.43 -5.17 -5.64
CA ARG A 128 -13.19 -5.44 -6.37
C ARG A 128 -13.33 -6.59 -7.36
N GLY A 129 -14.54 -7.13 -7.56
CA GLY A 129 -14.80 -8.23 -8.48
C GLY A 129 -14.28 -9.59 -8.00
N ILE A 130 -13.91 -9.73 -6.72
CA ILE A 130 -13.41 -10.98 -6.16
C ILE A 130 -14.58 -11.78 -5.57
N ILE A 131 -15.11 -12.70 -6.36
CA ILE A 131 -16.27 -13.53 -5.99
C ILE A 131 -16.03 -15.04 -6.15
N ASN A 132 -15.03 -15.43 -6.93
CA ASN A 132 -14.64 -16.82 -7.14
C ASN A 132 -14.29 -17.51 -5.80
N SER A 133 -14.84 -18.71 -5.57
CA SER A 133 -14.68 -19.48 -4.34
C SER A 133 -13.23 -19.89 -4.08
N TYR A 134 -12.49 -20.27 -5.12
CA TYR A 134 -11.06 -20.59 -5.02
C TYR A 134 -10.25 -19.37 -4.57
N ALA A 135 -10.46 -18.20 -5.17
CA ALA A 135 -9.80 -16.96 -4.75
C ALA A 135 -10.12 -16.60 -3.29
N LEU A 136 -11.36 -16.81 -2.84
CA LEU A 136 -11.76 -16.57 -1.45
C LEU A 136 -11.11 -17.54 -0.45
N MET A 137 -10.79 -18.77 -0.87
CA MET A 137 -10.06 -19.74 -0.03
C MET A 137 -8.59 -19.37 0.17
N GLN A 138 -8.02 -18.53 -0.69
CA GLN A 138 -6.61 -18.08 -0.59
C GLN A 138 -6.39 -16.95 0.41
N ILE A 139 -7.46 -16.36 0.96
CA ILE A 139 -7.40 -15.19 1.83
C ILE A 139 -8.09 -15.42 3.16
N GLU A 140 -7.63 -14.69 4.17
CA GLU A 140 -8.17 -14.77 5.53
C GLU A 140 -8.56 -13.40 6.07
N GLU A 141 -9.52 -13.37 6.98
CA GLU A 141 -9.83 -12.20 7.78
C GLU A 141 -8.84 -12.13 8.94
N VAL A 142 -8.01 -11.10 8.93
CA VAL A 142 -6.98 -10.88 9.94
C VAL A 142 -7.39 -9.70 10.80
N HIS A 143 -7.60 -9.95 12.09
CA HIS A 143 -7.74 -8.92 13.11
C HIS A 143 -6.39 -8.66 13.75
N TYR A 144 -6.04 -7.40 13.90
CA TYR A 144 -4.72 -6.99 14.36
C TYR A 144 -4.77 -5.70 15.17
N GLU A 145 -3.69 -5.43 15.89
CA GLU A 145 -3.53 -4.25 16.71
C GLU A 145 -2.34 -3.40 16.25
N ILE A 146 -2.56 -2.09 16.12
CA ILE A 146 -1.50 -1.10 15.93
C ILE A 146 -1.75 0.03 16.92
N ASP A 147 -0.75 0.34 17.74
CA ASP A 147 -0.83 1.40 18.77
C ASP A 147 -2.09 1.27 19.66
N GLN A 148 -2.35 0.07 20.18
CA GLN A 148 -3.50 -0.25 21.04
C GLN A 148 -4.87 -0.12 20.38
N LYS A 149 -4.92 0.13 19.07
CA LYS A 149 -6.16 0.16 18.29
C LYS A 149 -6.31 -1.12 17.49
N LYS A 150 -7.51 -1.68 17.54
CA LYS A 150 -7.86 -2.91 16.83
C LYS A 150 -8.40 -2.60 15.44
N TYR A 151 -7.99 -3.41 14.48
CA TYR A 151 -8.32 -3.30 13.07
C TYR A 151 -8.60 -4.69 12.51
N PHE A 152 -9.21 -4.72 11.32
CA PHE A 152 -9.41 -5.95 10.56
C PHE A 152 -9.14 -5.68 9.06
N ALA A 153 -8.63 -6.68 8.37
CA ALA A 153 -8.33 -6.61 6.94
C ALA A 153 -8.39 -7.99 6.29
N ILE A 154 -8.42 -8.01 4.96
CA ILE A 154 -8.12 -9.21 4.18
C ILE A 154 -6.61 -9.42 4.26
N GLY A 155 -6.19 -10.59 4.68
CA GLY A 155 -4.81 -10.99 4.79
C GLY A 155 -4.42 -12.05 3.79
N PHE A 156 -3.19 -11.94 3.31
CA PHE A 156 -2.52 -12.92 2.48
C PHE A 156 -1.14 -13.20 3.07
N LYS A 157 -0.87 -14.47 3.38
CA LYS A 157 0.37 -14.85 4.06
C LYS A 157 1.55 -14.85 3.09
N ASN A 158 2.69 -14.32 3.52
CA ASN A 158 3.93 -14.30 2.74
C ASN A 158 4.93 -15.37 3.21
N LYS A 159 6.00 -15.57 2.44
CA LYS A 159 7.01 -16.62 2.68
C LYS A 159 7.78 -16.46 3.99
N SER A 160 7.85 -15.24 4.54
CA SER A 160 8.51 -14.95 5.83
C SER A 160 7.51 -14.94 7.00
N ASP A 161 6.37 -15.63 6.87
CA ASP A 161 5.27 -15.63 7.86
C ASP A 161 4.68 -14.25 8.18
N GLY A 162 4.96 -13.25 7.35
CA GLY A 162 4.31 -11.94 7.40
C GLY A 162 2.94 -11.97 6.74
N TRP A 163 2.12 -10.97 7.07
CA TRP A 163 0.79 -10.79 6.52
C TRP A 163 0.73 -9.55 5.64
N GLU A 164 0.43 -9.75 4.36
CA GLU A 164 0.06 -8.67 3.46
C GLU A 164 -1.42 -8.38 3.64
N LEU A 165 -1.73 -7.19 4.14
CA LEU A 165 -3.07 -6.79 4.53
C LEU A 165 -3.64 -5.75 3.59
N ARG A 166 -4.90 -5.94 3.22
CA ARG A 166 -5.68 -4.98 2.43
C ARG A 166 -7.06 -4.78 3.03
N SER A 167 -7.45 -3.52 3.15
CA SER A 167 -8.84 -3.11 3.37
C SER A 167 -9.20 -2.02 2.38
N LYS A 168 -10.46 -1.56 2.43
CA LYS A 168 -10.88 -0.37 1.67
C LYS A 168 -9.98 0.85 1.94
N TYR A 169 -9.37 0.92 3.11
CA TYR A 169 -8.67 2.12 3.59
C TYR A 169 -7.14 1.99 3.60
N ALA A 170 -6.58 0.78 3.50
CA ALA A 170 -5.15 0.57 3.69
C ALA A 170 -4.60 -0.64 2.91
N LYS A 171 -3.34 -0.54 2.48
CA LYS A 171 -2.46 -1.66 2.09
C LYS A 171 -1.25 -1.60 3.02
N ILE A 172 -1.08 -2.60 3.88
CA ILE A 172 0.04 -2.66 4.84
C ILE A 172 0.60 -4.08 4.89
N CYS A 173 1.78 -4.23 5.49
CA CYS A 173 2.34 -5.53 5.84
C CYS A 173 2.53 -5.59 7.36
N LEU A 174 2.09 -6.67 7.99
CA LEU A 174 2.44 -7.00 9.37
C LEU A 174 3.54 -8.06 9.38
N GLY A 175 4.54 -7.87 10.25
CA GLY A 175 5.74 -8.70 10.23
C GLY A 175 6.65 -8.37 9.05
N LYS A 176 7.48 -9.34 8.67
CA LYS A 176 8.48 -9.14 7.63
C LYS A 176 7.82 -9.13 6.24
N LYS A 177 8.09 -8.08 5.48
CA LYS A 177 7.63 -7.97 4.09
C LYS A 177 8.42 -8.91 3.20
N ASP A 178 7.72 -9.74 2.45
CA ASP A 178 8.33 -10.74 1.58
C ASP A 178 7.40 -11.12 0.42
N ILE A 179 7.93 -11.86 -0.55
CA ILE A 179 7.16 -12.47 -1.62
C ILE A 179 6.26 -13.59 -1.09
N THR A 180 5.28 -13.99 -1.89
CA THR A 180 4.59 -15.26 -1.75
C THR A 180 4.84 -16.10 -3.00
N LEU A 181 5.21 -17.35 -2.81
CA LEU A 181 5.34 -18.32 -3.90
C LEU A 181 4.31 -19.42 -3.68
N ILE A 182 3.43 -19.60 -4.65
CA ILE A 182 2.54 -20.75 -4.74
C ILE A 182 3.17 -21.70 -5.75
N ASP A 183 3.74 -22.78 -5.22
CA ASP A 183 4.45 -23.81 -5.96
C ASP A 183 3.49 -24.95 -6.30
N ASN A 184 3.13 -25.03 -7.58
CA ASN A 184 2.30 -26.08 -8.15
C ASN A 184 3.18 -27.13 -8.89
N GLY A 185 4.51 -27.07 -8.74
CA GLY A 185 5.46 -27.93 -9.43
C GLY A 185 5.58 -27.66 -10.93
N CYS A 186 5.20 -26.46 -11.39
CA CYS A 186 5.16 -26.12 -12.80
C CYS A 186 6.47 -25.51 -13.30
N THR A 187 6.74 -25.62 -14.61
CA THR A 187 7.91 -24.97 -15.24
C THR A 187 7.66 -23.55 -15.70
N VAL A 188 6.40 -23.09 -15.60
CA VAL A 188 5.92 -21.76 -15.98
C VAL A 188 5.53 -21.02 -14.72
N VAL A 189 5.93 -19.76 -14.58
CA VAL A 189 5.54 -18.90 -13.45
C VAL A 189 4.80 -17.66 -13.93
N LYS A 190 3.69 -17.34 -13.27
CA LYS A 190 2.97 -16.07 -13.43
C LYS A 190 3.34 -15.14 -12.28
N ILE A 191 3.68 -13.89 -12.60
CA ILE A 191 4.21 -12.92 -11.64
C ILE A 191 3.18 -11.80 -11.43
N PHE A 192 3.00 -11.37 -10.18
CA PHE A 192 2.03 -10.34 -9.80
C PHE A 192 2.65 -9.31 -8.87
N GLU A 193 2.34 -8.02 -9.05
CA GLU A 193 2.86 -6.95 -8.17
C GLU A 193 2.36 -7.11 -6.72
N GLY A 194 1.10 -7.47 -6.54
CA GLY A 194 0.51 -7.76 -5.24
C GLY A 194 -0.55 -8.85 -5.28
N PHE A 195 -0.95 -9.31 -4.09
CA PHE A 195 -1.87 -10.43 -3.99
C PHE A 195 -3.26 -10.15 -4.57
N PHE A 196 -3.72 -8.89 -4.62
CA PHE A 196 -4.99 -8.54 -5.27
C PHE A 196 -4.96 -8.70 -6.79
N ASP A 197 -3.80 -8.52 -7.41
CA ASP A 197 -3.62 -8.73 -8.86
C ASP A 197 -3.67 -10.23 -9.16
N TYR A 198 -3.02 -11.03 -8.29
CA TYR A 198 -3.16 -12.48 -8.28
C TYR A 198 -4.63 -12.93 -8.13
N LEU A 199 -5.36 -12.43 -7.12
CA LEU A 199 -6.77 -12.78 -6.92
C LEU A 199 -7.66 -12.39 -8.11
N SER A 200 -7.36 -11.26 -8.75
CA SER A 200 -8.06 -10.82 -9.97
C SER A 200 -7.83 -11.80 -11.12
N SER A 201 -6.59 -12.29 -11.29
CA SER A 201 -6.26 -13.27 -12.34
C SER A 201 -6.99 -14.60 -12.17
N LEU A 202 -7.27 -15.00 -10.92
CA LEU A 202 -8.06 -16.20 -10.62
C LEU A 202 -9.54 -16.05 -11.00
N GLN A 203 -10.06 -14.83 -11.14
CA GLN A 203 -11.45 -14.63 -11.59
C GLN A 203 -11.63 -14.95 -13.08
N ILE A 204 -10.55 -14.81 -13.87
CA ILE A 204 -10.57 -14.96 -15.33
C ILE A 204 -10.04 -16.34 -15.76
N SER A 205 -9.28 -17.00 -14.89
CA SER A 205 -8.71 -18.31 -15.17
C SER A 205 -9.76 -19.40 -15.00
N ASP A 206 -9.88 -20.30 -15.98
CA ASP A 206 -10.61 -21.56 -15.80
C ASP A 206 -9.95 -22.38 -14.67
N GLU A 207 -10.76 -23.04 -13.83
CA GLU A 207 -10.26 -23.83 -12.70
C GLU A 207 -9.21 -24.87 -13.09
N LYS A 208 -9.28 -25.38 -14.32
CA LYS A 208 -8.30 -26.33 -14.89
C LYS A 208 -6.93 -25.69 -15.12
N ASN A 209 -6.89 -24.41 -15.49
CA ASN A 209 -5.66 -23.68 -15.84
C ASN A 209 -4.96 -23.09 -14.61
N ILE A 210 -5.59 -23.12 -13.43
CA ILE A 210 -5.01 -22.63 -12.18
C ILE A 210 -3.80 -23.48 -11.76
N ASN A 211 -3.79 -24.78 -12.10
CA ASN A 211 -2.70 -25.68 -11.73
C ASN A 211 -1.65 -25.84 -12.84
N GLU A 212 -1.71 -25.04 -13.90
CA GLU A 212 -0.77 -25.10 -15.04
C GLU A 212 0.39 -24.10 -14.91
N SER A 213 0.48 -23.38 -13.79
CA SER A 213 1.55 -22.43 -13.52
C SER A 213 1.80 -22.31 -12.02
N ASP A 214 3.04 -21.97 -11.67
CA ASP A 214 3.37 -21.44 -10.35
C ASP A 214 3.02 -19.96 -10.30
N TYR A 215 2.82 -19.43 -9.09
CA TYR A 215 2.48 -18.01 -8.90
C TYR A 215 3.49 -17.34 -7.98
N LEU A 216 4.15 -16.32 -8.49
CA LEU A 216 5.02 -15.44 -7.72
C LEU A 216 4.32 -14.10 -7.47
N ILE A 217 3.91 -13.88 -6.22
CA ILE A 217 3.34 -12.62 -5.78
C ILE A 217 4.44 -11.81 -5.12
N LEU A 218 4.78 -10.66 -5.70
CA LEU A 218 5.91 -9.85 -5.24
C LEU A 218 5.60 -9.10 -3.94
N ASN A 219 4.35 -8.69 -3.75
CA ASN A 219 3.87 -7.84 -2.65
C ASN A 219 4.49 -6.43 -2.59
N SER A 220 5.53 -6.15 -3.40
CA SER A 220 6.10 -4.85 -3.72
C SER A 220 7.10 -5.00 -4.88
N ALA A 221 7.09 -4.06 -5.82
CA ALA A 221 8.08 -4.00 -6.91
C ALA A 221 9.54 -3.97 -6.41
N ALA A 222 9.80 -3.46 -5.21
CA ALA A 222 11.15 -3.44 -4.62
C ALA A 222 11.71 -4.85 -4.29
N LEU A 223 10.86 -5.87 -4.22
CA LEU A 223 11.27 -7.24 -3.91
C LEU A 223 11.73 -8.05 -5.13
N VAL A 224 11.54 -7.53 -6.35
CA VAL A 224 11.97 -8.20 -7.59
C VAL A 224 13.47 -8.46 -7.58
N VAL A 225 14.27 -7.42 -7.31
CA VAL A 225 15.74 -7.49 -7.36
C VAL A 225 16.29 -8.53 -6.37
N LYS A 226 15.66 -8.67 -5.21
CA LYS A 226 16.09 -9.60 -4.15
C LYS A 226 15.73 -11.06 -4.45
N ASN A 227 14.80 -11.30 -5.37
CA ASN A 227 14.22 -12.61 -5.61
C ASN A 227 14.42 -13.10 -7.05
N ILE A 228 15.34 -12.47 -7.80
CA ILE A 228 15.60 -12.81 -9.20
C ILE A 228 16.06 -14.27 -9.37
N SER A 229 16.80 -14.81 -8.40
CA SER A 229 17.27 -16.20 -8.39
C SER A 229 16.14 -17.23 -8.31
N ILE A 230 14.95 -16.85 -7.87
CA ILE A 230 13.77 -17.71 -7.91
C ILE A 230 13.30 -17.87 -9.36
N LEU A 231 13.40 -16.81 -10.16
CA LEU A 231 13.00 -16.80 -11.56
C LEU A 231 13.91 -17.66 -12.43
N GLU A 232 15.18 -17.82 -12.06
CA GLU A 232 16.16 -18.66 -12.77
C GLU A 232 15.74 -20.14 -12.88
N LYS A 233 14.83 -20.59 -12.02
CA LYS A 233 14.32 -21.98 -12.03
C LYS A 233 13.24 -22.22 -13.10
N TYR A 234 12.65 -21.17 -13.64
CA TYR A 234 11.52 -21.26 -14.56
C TYR A 234 11.98 -21.12 -16.00
N LYS A 235 11.43 -21.96 -16.89
CA LYS A 235 11.83 -22.02 -18.30
C LYS A 235 11.11 -21.00 -19.17
N VAL A 236 9.91 -20.57 -18.76
CA VAL A 236 9.06 -19.64 -19.49
C VAL A 236 8.44 -18.65 -18.50
N ILE A 237 8.63 -17.36 -18.77
CA ILE A 237 7.94 -16.26 -18.10
C ILE A 237 6.98 -15.67 -19.14
N PRO A 238 5.66 -15.91 -19.05
CA PRO A 238 4.71 -15.38 -20.01
C PRO A 238 4.71 -13.85 -19.98
N ASN A 239 4.90 -13.22 -21.14
CA ASN A 239 4.91 -11.75 -21.29
C ASN A 239 3.55 -11.07 -20.99
N GLU A 240 2.49 -11.84 -20.79
CA GLU A 240 1.12 -11.32 -20.73
C GLU A 240 0.72 -10.71 -19.38
N ASN A 241 1.56 -10.79 -18.34
CA ASN A 241 1.16 -10.43 -16.97
C ASN A 241 2.09 -9.42 -16.26
N ILE A 242 2.88 -8.63 -16.99
CA ILE A 242 3.57 -7.48 -16.38
C ILE A 242 2.58 -6.29 -16.39
N ILE A 243 1.74 -6.21 -15.36
CA ILE A 243 0.99 -5.00 -15.01
C ILE A 243 1.26 -4.66 -13.55
#